data_AF-A0AAN8K9K8-F1
#
_entry.id   AF-A0AAN8K9K8-F1
#
_cell.length_a   1.000
_cell.length_b   1.000
_cell.length_c   1.000
_cell.angle_alpha   90.00
_cell.angle_beta   90.00
_cell.angle_gamma   90.00
#
_symmetry.space_group_name_H-M   'P 1'
#
loop_
_entity.id
_entity.type
_entity.pdbx_description
1 polymer ?
#
loop_
_entity_poly.entity_id
_entity_poly.type
_entity_poly.pdbx_seq_one_letter_code
_entity_poly.pdbx_strand_id
1 'polypeptide(L)'
;MEDKLIDRFLVVLQDERAVFKIANTLAKIISSQVADAMVKLQNKADRLEKELLEKNAQISEIYNKCDDLEQYDRREGVRISGIIETQNEDTDQLVIEIGKIIDVAITRDDINRSHMILFQTRDRLL
;
A
#
# COMPACT_ATOMS: atom_id res chain seq x y z
N MET A 1 63.42 -7.24 14.96
CA MET A 1 62.67 -7.33 16.24
C MET A 1 61.28 -7.92 16.00
N GLU A 2 60.64 -7.58 14.88
CA GLU A 2 59.36 -8.14 14.41
C GLU A 2 59.41 -9.66 14.14
N ASP A 3 60.47 -10.19 13.53
CA ASP A 3 60.57 -11.65 13.25
C ASP A 3 60.48 -12.52 14.51
N LYS A 4 61.13 -12.10 15.61
CA LYS A 4 61.05 -12.81 16.90
C LYS A 4 59.65 -12.76 17.52
N LEU A 5 58.85 -11.74 17.19
CA LEU A 5 57.49 -11.61 17.69
C LEU A 5 56.55 -12.54 16.91
N ILE A 6 56.70 -12.58 15.59
CA ILE A 6 55.96 -13.48 14.68
C ILE A 6 56.24 -14.95 15.04
N ASP A 7 57.51 -15.32 15.23
CA ASP A 7 57.89 -16.68 15.63
C ASP A 7 57.26 -17.08 16.97
N ARG A 8 57.23 -16.16 17.92
CA ARG A 8 56.65 -16.41 19.25
C ARG A 8 55.13 -16.54 19.19
N PHE A 9 54.48 -15.80 18.29
CA PHE A 9 53.06 -15.95 17.99
C PHE A 9 52.76 -17.29 17.31
N LEU A 10 53.58 -17.71 16.35
CA LEU A 10 53.43 -19.00 15.67
C LEU A 10 53.51 -20.18 16.64
N VAL A 11 54.43 -20.13 17.62
CA VAL A 11 54.53 -21.15 18.67
C VAL A 11 53.28 -21.18 19.54
N VAL A 12 52.69 -20.03 19.88
CA VAL A 12 51.44 -19.96 20.65
C VAL A 12 50.25 -20.48 19.83
N LEU A 13 50.23 -20.26 18.51
CA LEU A 13 49.21 -20.79 17.61
C LEU A 13 49.36 -22.30 17.34
N GLN A 14 50.51 -22.89 17.65
CA GLN A 14 50.71 -24.34 17.62
C GLN A 14 50.24 -25.03 18.92
N ASP A 15 50.02 -24.28 20.01
CA ASP A 15 49.42 -24.82 21.23
C ASP A 15 47.91 -25.00 21.05
N GLU A 16 47.49 -26.25 20.89
CA GLU A 16 46.08 -26.64 20.76
C GLU A 16 45.19 -26.07 21.88
N ARG A 17 45.72 -25.93 23.11
CA ARG A 17 44.95 -25.36 24.24
C ARG A 17 44.73 -23.86 24.09
N ALA A 18 45.73 -23.14 23.56
CA ALA A 18 45.62 -21.71 23.29
C ALA A 18 44.64 -21.46 22.13
N VAL A 19 44.75 -22.22 21.05
CA VAL A 19 43.84 -22.17 19.90
C VAL A 19 42.40 -22.48 20.33
N PHE A 20 42.20 -23.52 21.14
CA PHE A 20 40.87 -23.88 21.65
C PHE A 20 40.22 -22.78 22.50
N LYS A 21 41.00 -22.08 23.33
CA LYS A 21 40.51 -20.93 24.11
C LYS A 21 40.13 -19.75 23.22
N ILE A 22 40.93 -19.46 22.20
CA ILE A 22 40.64 -18.39 21.24
C ILE A 22 39.38 -18.73 20.45
N ALA A 23 39.28 -19.95 19.91
CA ALA A 23 38.10 -20.43 19.18
C ALA A 23 36.82 -20.34 20.01
N ASN A 24 36.85 -20.78 21.28
CA ASN A 24 35.69 -20.66 22.17
C ASN A 24 35.31 -19.22 22.48
N THR A 25 36.30 -18.34 22.66
CA THR A 25 36.04 -16.92 22.94
C THR A 25 35.43 -16.24 21.71
N LEU A 26 35.95 -16.53 20.52
CA LEU A 26 35.39 -16.05 19.26
C LEU A 26 33.97 -16.58 19.03
N ALA A 27 33.74 -17.88 19.25
CA ALA A 27 32.42 -18.48 19.15
C ALA A 27 31.41 -17.78 20.07
N LYS A 28 31.78 -17.52 21.33
CA LYS A 28 30.92 -16.79 22.28
C LYS A 28 30.59 -15.37 21.80
N ILE A 29 31.59 -14.62 21.34
CA ILE A 29 31.40 -13.24 20.86
C ILE A 29 30.50 -13.23 19.62
N ILE A 30 30.74 -14.14 18.66
CA ILE A 30 29.93 -14.24 17.44
C ILE A 30 28.50 -14.64 17.81
N SER A 31 28.31 -15.65 18.67
CA SER A 31 26.98 -16.09 19.11
C SER A 31 26.21 -14.96 19.80
N SER A 32 26.85 -14.16 20.64
CA SER A 32 26.17 -13.03 21.30
C SER A 32 25.79 -11.94 20.30
N GLN A 33 26.69 -11.59 19.38
CA GLN A 33 26.40 -10.57 18.35
C GLN A 33 25.28 -11.02 17.40
N VAL A 34 25.27 -12.29 17.01
CA VAL A 34 24.21 -12.87 16.16
C VAL A 34 22.88 -12.86 16.92
N ALA A 35 22.87 -13.24 18.20
CA ALA A 35 21.66 -13.20 19.03
C ALA A 35 21.10 -11.77 19.14
N ASP A 36 21.95 -10.78 19.41
CA ASP A 36 21.54 -9.37 19.48
C ASP A 36 20.97 -8.86 18.15
N ALA A 37 21.60 -9.23 17.03
CA ALA A 37 21.13 -8.87 15.69
C ALA A 37 19.77 -9.52 15.38
N MET A 38 19.59 -10.80 15.73
CA MET A 38 18.33 -11.52 15.57
C MET A 38 17.20 -10.87 16.38
N VAL A 39 17.45 -10.50 17.64
CA VAL A 39 16.46 -9.80 18.47
C VAL A 39 16.07 -8.45 17.88
N LYS A 40 17.06 -7.66 17.41
CA LYS A 40 16.79 -6.37 16.76
C LYS A 40 15.96 -6.52 15.48
N LEU A 41 16.28 -7.53 14.67
CA LEU A 41 15.53 -7.84 13.44
C LEU A 41 14.10 -8.29 13.76
N GLN A 42 13.93 -9.17 14.74
CA GLN A 42 12.61 -9.63 15.19
C GLN A 42 11.74 -8.46 15.65
N ASN A 43 12.27 -7.61 16.54
CA ASN A 43 11.54 -6.43 17.02
C ASN A 43 11.14 -5.48 15.88
N LYS A 44 11.98 -5.35 14.85
CA LYS A 44 11.65 -4.52 13.68
C LYS A 44 10.58 -5.18 12.82
N ALA A 45 10.62 -6.49 12.64
CA ALA A 45 9.59 -7.25 11.93
C ALA A 45 8.23 -7.09 12.64
N ASP A 46 8.18 -7.34 13.94
CA ASP A 46 6.94 -7.23 14.74
C ASP A 46 6.36 -5.81 14.67
N ARG A 47 7.22 -4.78 14.73
CA ARG A 47 6.79 -3.38 14.61
C ARG A 47 6.20 -3.08 13.24
N LEU A 48 6.87 -3.54 12.16
CA LEU A 48 6.40 -3.33 10.79
C LEU A 48 5.09 -4.07 10.53
N GLU A 49 4.93 -5.29 11.04
CA GLU A 49 3.67 -6.04 10.94
C GLU A 49 2.52 -5.30 11.63
N LYS A 50 2.76 -4.75 12.82
CA LYS A 50 1.77 -3.95 13.54
C LYS A 50 1.40 -2.67 12.77
N GLU A 51 2.40 -1.92 12.30
CA GLU A 51 2.18 -0.70 11.50
C GLU A 51 1.38 -1.01 10.23
N LEU A 52 1.68 -2.13 9.56
CA LEU A 52 0.98 -2.56 8.35
C LEU A 52 -0.49 -2.88 8.64
N LEU A 53 -0.77 -3.57 9.75
CA LEU A 53 -2.14 -3.90 10.15
C LEU A 53 -2.95 -2.64 10.49
N GLU A 54 -2.34 -1.70 11.23
CA GLU A 54 -2.96 -0.40 11.55
C GLU A 54 -3.25 0.41 10.29
N LYS A 55 -2.30 0.46 9.34
CA LYS A 55 -2.47 1.16 8.06
C LYS A 55 -3.55 0.53 7.20
N ASN A 56 -3.62 -0.79 7.12
CA ASN A 56 -4.67 -1.48 6.39
C ASN A 56 -6.06 -1.21 6.99
N ALA A 57 -6.18 -1.16 8.32
CA ALA A 57 -7.42 -0.77 8.97
C ALA A 57 -7.83 0.67 8.63
N GLN A 58 -6.87 1.61 8.67
CA GLN A 58 -7.11 3.02 8.26
C GLN A 58 -7.56 3.12 6.81
N ILE A 59 -6.91 2.40 5.90
CA ILE A 59 -7.26 2.35 4.49
C ILE A 59 -8.69 1.84 4.33
N SER A 60 -9.05 0.73 4.98
CA SER A 60 -10.41 0.18 4.94
C SER A 60 -11.45 1.17 5.46
N GLU A 61 -11.16 1.88 6.55
CA GLU A 61 -12.06 2.89 7.10
C GLU A 61 -12.25 4.07 6.13
N ILE A 62 -11.17 4.53 5.50
CA ILE A 62 -11.23 5.60 4.50
C ILE A 62 -12.06 5.17 3.29
N TYR A 63 -11.87 3.93 2.79
CA TYR A 63 -12.68 3.42 1.69
C TYR A 63 -14.17 3.38 2.04
N ASN A 64 -14.53 2.92 3.23
CA ASN A 64 -15.93 2.92 3.66
C ASN A 64 -16.51 4.34 3.74
N LYS A 65 -15.76 5.30 4.30
CA LYS A 65 -16.19 6.70 4.33
C LYS A 65 -16.34 7.30 2.94
N CYS A 66 -15.44 6.98 2.01
CA CYS A 66 -15.56 7.42 0.62
C CYS A 66 -16.80 6.81 -0.04
N ASP A 67 -17.06 5.51 0.15
CA ASP A 67 -18.25 4.86 -0.39
C ASP A 67 -19.53 5.49 0.19
N ASP A 68 -19.58 5.72 1.50
CA ASP A 68 -20.70 6.41 2.16
C ASP A 68 -20.92 7.80 1.54
N LEU A 69 -19.85 8.58 1.36
CA LEU A 69 -19.92 9.91 0.74
C LEU A 69 -20.38 9.84 -0.73
N GLU A 70 -19.91 8.87 -1.50
CA GLU A 70 -20.37 8.64 -2.87
C GLU A 70 -21.86 8.27 -2.91
N GLN A 71 -22.36 7.51 -1.93
CA GLN A 71 -23.79 7.19 -1.84
C GLN A 71 -24.64 8.44 -1.63
N TYR A 72 -24.18 9.41 -0.85
CA TYR A 72 -24.89 10.69 -0.68
C TYR A 72 -24.94 11.51 -1.98
N ASP A 73 -23.86 11.52 -2.76
CA ASP A 73 -23.81 12.21 -4.07
C ASP A 73 -24.71 11.51 -5.11
N ARG A 74 -24.77 10.17 -5.08
CA ARG A 74 -25.62 9.38 -6.01
C ARG A 74 -27.11 9.47 -5.72
N ARG A 75 -27.53 9.94 -4.55
CA ARG A 75 -28.95 10.01 -4.19
C ARG A 75 -29.73 10.98 -5.10
N GLU A 76 -29.08 12.04 -5.58
CA GLU A 76 -29.66 13.03 -6.49
C GLU A 76 -29.23 12.82 -7.95
N GLY A 77 -28.33 11.87 -8.20
CA GLY A 77 -27.84 11.54 -9.54
C GLY A 77 -28.70 10.50 -10.25
N VAL A 78 -29.00 10.74 -11.53
CA VAL A 78 -29.65 9.77 -12.41
C VAL A 78 -28.68 9.38 -13.52
N ARG A 79 -28.51 8.07 -13.75
CA ARG A 79 -27.74 7.57 -14.90
C ARG A 79 -28.67 7.27 -16.06
N ILE A 80 -28.42 7.92 -17.19
CA ILE A 80 -29.15 7.68 -18.43
C ILE A 80 -28.26 6.88 -19.39
N SER A 81 -28.81 5.84 -20.02
CA SER A 81 -28.09 4.93 -20.91
C SER A 81 -28.87 4.71 -22.20
N GLY A 82 -28.17 4.37 -23.29
CA GLY A 82 -28.78 4.11 -24.60
C GLY A 82 -28.87 5.35 -25.50
N ILE A 83 -28.23 6.45 -25.10
CA ILE A 83 -28.03 7.63 -25.96
C ILE A 83 -26.81 7.37 -26.84
N ILE A 84 -26.90 7.69 -28.13
CA ILE A 84 -25.77 7.60 -29.07
C ILE A 84 -24.83 8.77 -28.76
N GLU A 85 -23.53 8.47 -28.58
CA GLU A 85 -22.52 9.49 -28.28
C GLU A 85 -22.10 10.25 -29.55
N THR A 86 -22.18 11.58 -29.50
CA THR A 86 -21.66 12.49 -30.54
C THR A 86 -20.68 13.51 -29.94
N GLN A 87 -19.83 14.11 -30.79
CA GLN A 87 -18.83 15.07 -30.31
C GLN A 87 -19.48 16.42 -29.95
N ASN A 88 -19.03 17.02 -28.85
CA ASN A 88 -19.49 18.32 -28.35
C ASN A 88 -20.99 18.37 -28.01
N GLU A 89 -21.54 17.29 -27.46
CA GLU A 89 -22.93 17.26 -26.98
C GLU A 89 -23.17 18.20 -25.80
N ASP A 90 -24.30 18.89 -25.83
CA ASP A 90 -24.87 19.58 -24.68
C ASP A 90 -25.66 18.55 -23.86
N THR A 91 -25.04 18.06 -22.79
CA THR A 91 -25.62 17.01 -21.94
C THR A 91 -26.86 17.49 -21.17
N ASP A 92 -26.99 18.79 -20.87
CA ASP A 92 -28.20 19.34 -20.24
C ASP A 92 -29.37 19.28 -21.22
N GLN A 93 -29.11 19.63 -22.48
CA GLN A 93 -30.13 19.60 -23.53
C GLN A 93 -30.65 18.18 -23.77
N LEU A 94 -29.76 17.18 -23.78
CA LEU A 94 -30.16 15.77 -23.89
C LEU A 94 -31.04 15.32 -22.72
N VAL A 95 -30.71 15.72 -21.49
CA VAL A 95 -31.54 15.42 -20.31
C VAL A 95 -32.94 16.03 -20.45
N ILE A 96 -33.04 17.28 -20.91
CA ILE A 96 -34.32 17.96 -21.14
C ILE A 96 -35.15 17.25 -22.23
N GLU A 97 -34.51 16.82 -23.31
CA GLU A 97 -35.16 16.06 -24.39
C GLU A 97 -35.68 14.72 -23.90
N ILE A 98 -34.93 14.02 -23.06
CA ILE A 98 -35.37 12.77 -22.42
C ILE A 98 -36.55 13.03 -21.49
N GLY A 99 -36.53 14.10 -20.70
CA GLY A 99 -37.66 14.54 -19.89
C GLY A 99 -38.95 14.66 -20.72
N LYS A 100 -38.88 15.29 -21.89
CA LYS A 100 -40.02 15.39 -22.82
C LYS A 100 -40.52 14.04 -23.32
N ILE A 101 -39.62 13.08 -23.57
CA ILE A 101 -39.99 11.73 -24.03
C ILE A 101 -40.78 10.98 -22.96
N ILE A 102 -40.44 11.18 -21.68
CA ILE A 102 -41.10 10.52 -20.55
C ILE A 102 -42.21 11.36 -19.89
N ASP A 103 -42.60 12.47 -20.52
CA ASP A 103 -43.62 13.41 -20.02
C ASP A 103 -43.28 14.02 -18.64
N VAL A 104 -42.00 14.31 -18.39
CA VAL A 104 -41.50 15.00 -17.21
C VAL A 104 -40.95 16.36 -17.63
N ALA A 105 -41.49 17.43 -17.03
CA ALA A 105 -41.00 18.79 -17.24
C ALA A 105 -39.67 18.98 -16.50
N ILE A 106 -38.56 18.98 -17.24
CA ILE A 106 -37.21 19.27 -16.75
C ILE A 106 -36.73 20.57 -17.39
N THR A 107 -36.21 21.48 -16.59
CA THR A 107 -35.56 22.73 -17.01
C THR A 107 -34.06 22.70 -16.69
N ARG A 108 -33.28 23.64 -17.24
CA ARG A 108 -31.84 23.73 -16.91
C ARG A 108 -31.59 24.00 -15.42
N ASP A 109 -32.49 24.73 -14.76
CA ASP A 109 -32.36 25.05 -13.34
C ASP A 109 -32.54 23.81 -12.44
N ASP A 110 -33.19 22.76 -12.95
CA ASP A 110 -33.33 21.47 -12.27
C ASP A 110 -32.05 20.61 -12.38
N ILE A 111 -31.08 21.00 -13.20
CA ILE A 111 -29.85 20.25 -13.46
C ILE A 111 -28.67 20.96 -12.79
N ASN A 112 -28.15 20.37 -11.72
CA ASN A 112 -26.95 20.89 -11.03
C ASN A 112 -25.67 20.60 -11.84
N ARG A 113 -25.52 19.36 -12.31
CA ARG A 113 -24.38 18.94 -13.15
C ARG A 113 -24.80 17.78 -14.04
N SER A 114 -24.49 17.86 -15.33
CA SER A 114 -24.57 16.75 -16.26
C SER A 114 -23.20 16.52 -16.91
N HIS A 115 -22.86 15.27 -17.20
CA HIS A 115 -21.67 14.91 -17.94
C HIS A 115 -21.80 13.49 -18.50
N MET A 116 -21.12 13.23 -19.62
CA MET A 116 -21.02 11.89 -20.16
C MET A 116 -20.09 11.04 -19.30
N ILE A 117 -20.56 9.86 -18.90
CA ILE A 117 -19.74 8.87 -18.21
C ILE A 117 -19.18 7.95 -19.29
N LEU A 118 -17.92 8.20 -19.69
CA LEU A 118 -17.18 7.29 -20.57
C LEU A 118 -17.23 5.88 -19.99
N PHE A 119 -17.40 4.88 -20.86
CA PHE A 119 -17.30 3.48 -20.48
C PHE A 119 -15.88 3.22 -19.95
N GLN A 120 -15.67 3.38 -18.64
CA GLN A 120 -14.51 2.81 -18.00
C GLN A 120 -14.70 1.30 -18.12
N THR A 121 -13.88 0.66 -18.97
CA THR A 121 -13.62 -0.77 -18.89
C THR A 121 -13.34 -1.06 -17.42
N ARG A 122 -14.33 -1.62 -16.72
CA ARG A 122 -14.11 -2.04 -15.35
C ARG A 122 -13.09 -3.16 -15.46
N ASP A 123 -11.85 -2.87 -15.09
CA ASP A 123 -10.95 -3.83 -14.47
C ASP A 123 -11.64 -4.37 -13.22
N ARG A 124 -12.63 -5.24 -13.43
CA ARG A 124 -13.04 -6.28 -12.48
C ARG A 124 -12.30 -7.54 -12.90
N LEU A 125 -10.99 -7.51 -12.73
CA LEU A 125 -10.22 -8.70 -12.44
C LEU A 125 -10.02 -8.72 -10.92
N LEU A 126 -11.04 -9.23 -10.23
CA LEU A 126 -10.93 -9.94 -8.96
C LEU A 126 -11.96 -11.07 -8.99
#